data_AF-A0A4Y9QAX2-F1
#
_entry.id   AF-A0A4Y9QAX2-F1
#
_cell.length_a   1.000
_cell.length_b   1.000
_cell.length_c   1.000
_cell.angle_alpha   90.00
_cell.angle_beta   90.00
_cell.angle_gamma   90.00
#
_symmetry.space_group_name_H-M   'P 1'
#
loop_
_entity.id
_entity.type
_entity.pdbx_description
1 polymer ?
#
loop_
_entity_poly.entity_id
_entity_poly.type
_entity_poly.pdbx_seq_one_letter_code
_entity_poly.pdbx_strand_id
1 'polypeptide(L)'
;MAVTVSRPPCTMTTSSSAAVDAVVAAGLLCSRSTYRLLWPEVSRGFPVPDATRSDGSARPGGMRGDGGGRARPRRIQRKHHRLTARLGTVIPVVMTVLSGVHVASAAAPPSISTQIMIDTDSVDTDELCDPGGISTVSFTASGTATGTYSGPFTASGSYQIGPQVMPGGSSSNELAVGPLLSFDETFSIDSPAGTIRGTTTLKADVPADFSTSGGPINSGACSSFADHTLSQVTGASGTLNLALAYVAYDATITGPGGKSQVTGDSFMQVNQQHVQDSSVGPFVAGEFFELFYRALTTTPIAVGSVDVELDGSGAPFSTGDEATPDLPVVLTIDPPDGMTGHVSATRQPSGGPAPAGYALFAADGVDSALAIEGPNATTADPYVMTFAVDATLLDGIAPQDVQVFRNGAAVADCTGTGATPDPCVSNRSVTADGDAVLTVRTSRFSTWEVGRLEYTASGPFAPLRAYPQPNRVKPGSIVPVRFGLSGARGSDVLAAGYPKLITCAGTPVAVGASVLAPIPVGRGQYLLLWATPRRASGCHDLVLRFRDGDELRARFDLR
;
A
#
# COMPACT_ATOMS: atom_id res chain seq x y z
N MET A 1 69.66 12.74 -36.43
CA MET A 1 69.16 13.41 -35.20
C MET A 1 67.64 13.42 -35.31
N ALA A 2 66.97 12.53 -34.57
CA ALA A 2 65.52 12.44 -34.52
C ALA A 2 65.01 13.37 -33.40
N VAL A 3 64.02 14.19 -33.71
CA VAL A 3 63.30 15.02 -32.74
C VAL A 3 61.88 14.46 -32.65
N THR A 4 61.57 13.88 -31.49
CA THR A 4 60.24 13.37 -31.14
C THR A 4 59.48 14.50 -30.44
N VAL A 5 58.31 14.88 -30.95
CA VAL A 5 57.39 15.83 -30.29
C VAL A 5 56.20 15.06 -29.75
N SER A 6 56.02 15.08 -28.42
CA SER A 6 54.88 14.51 -27.71
C SER A 6 53.66 15.43 -27.77
N ARG A 7 52.46 14.88 -28.01
CA ARG A 7 51.16 15.55 -27.79
C ARG A 7 50.62 15.21 -26.39
N PRO A 8 49.91 16.14 -25.71
CA PRO A 8 49.23 15.85 -24.44
C PRO A 8 47.85 15.20 -24.66
N PRO A 9 47.26 14.54 -23.63
CA PRO A 9 46.02 13.79 -23.75
C PRO A 9 44.76 14.68 -23.66
N CYS A 10 43.75 14.32 -24.44
CA CYS A 10 42.39 14.85 -24.31
C CYS A 10 41.74 14.32 -23.04
N THR A 11 41.28 15.22 -22.17
CA THR A 11 40.37 14.92 -21.06
C THR A 11 38.95 15.13 -21.57
N MET A 12 38.10 14.09 -21.55
CA MET A 12 36.66 14.22 -21.76
C MET A 12 36.00 14.57 -20.42
N THR A 13 35.46 15.78 -20.32
CA THR A 13 34.41 16.12 -19.36
C THR A 13 33.07 15.71 -19.97
N THR A 14 32.41 14.70 -19.41
CA THR A 14 31.03 14.35 -19.74
C THR A 14 30.09 15.32 -19.03
N SER A 15 29.47 16.25 -19.76
CA SER A 15 28.32 17.02 -19.28
C SER A 15 27.02 16.24 -19.56
N SER A 16 26.11 16.22 -18.59
CA SER A 16 24.82 15.52 -18.63
C SER A 16 23.84 16.04 -19.70
N SER A 17 24.10 17.18 -20.33
CA SER A 17 23.20 17.81 -21.31
C SER A 17 23.08 17.05 -22.63
N ALA A 18 24.15 16.42 -23.12
CA ALA A 18 24.14 15.75 -24.43
C ALA A 18 23.25 14.49 -24.48
N ALA A 19 22.96 13.87 -23.32
CA ALA A 19 22.05 12.73 -23.24
C ALA A 19 20.57 13.16 -23.33
N VAL A 20 20.24 14.34 -22.81
CA VAL A 20 18.87 14.90 -22.86
C VAL A 20 18.51 15.30 -24.29
N ASP A 21 19.42 15.98 -25.00
CA ASP A 21 19.21 16.38 -26.39
C ASP A 21 19.03 15.17 -27.34
N ALA A 22 19.76 14.07 -27.09
CA ALA A 22 19.66 12.85 -27.90
C ALA A 22 18.36 12.07 -27.68
N VAL A 23 17.83 12.06 -26.45
CA VAL A 23 16.55 11.39 -26.12
C VAL A 23 15.36 12.20 -26.63
N VAL A 24 15.40 13.54 -26.50
CA VAL A 24 14.37 14.44 -27.05
C VAL A 24 14.35 14.38 -28.58
N ALA A 25 15.51 14.32 -29.24
CA ALA A 25 15.59 14.13 -30.68
C ALA A 25 15.11 12.73 -31.14
N ALA A 26 15.26 11.70 -30.31
CA ALA A 26 14.79 10.34 -30.64
C ALA A 26 13.27 10.18 -30.50
N GLY A 27 12.63 10.83 -29.50
CA GLY A 27 11.17 10.89 -29.38
C GLY A 27 10.51 11.50 -30.63
N LEU A 28 11.07 12.61 -31.10
CA LEU A 28 10.64 13.29 -32.34
C LEU A 28 10.89 12.48 -33.63
N LEU A 29 11.75 11.45 -33.61
CA LEU A 29 12.06 10.60 -34.77
C LEU A 29 11.33 9.23 -34.77
N CYS A 30 10.72 8.83 -33.66
CA CYS A 30 10.06 7.52 -33.53
C CYS A 30 8.62 7.49 -34.05
N SER A 31 8.02 8.63 -34.41
CA SER A 31 6.81 8.67 -35.23
C SER A 31 7.15 8.42 -36.71
N ARG A 32 7.38 7.15 -37.08
CA ARG A 32 7.39 6.73 -38.49
C ARG A 32 6.44 5.57 -38.71
N SER A 33 5.36 5.92 -39.41
CA SER A 33 4.33 5.08 -39.97
C SER A 33 4.88 3.84 -40.69
N THR A 34 4.29 2.70 -40.35
CA THR A 34 4.29 1.46 -41.13
C THR A 34 3.54 1.68 -42.46
N TYR A 35 4.23 2.17 -43.49
CA TYR A 35 3.71 2.12 -44.86
C TYR A 35 4.20 0.86 -45.59
N ARG A 36 3.27 -0.08 -45.82
CA ARG A 36 3.38 -1.12 -46.85
C ARG A 36 3.36 -0.43 -48.23
N LEU A 37 4.52 -0.27 -48.83
CA LEU A 37 4.62 0.12 -50.25
C LEU A 37 4.39 -1.12 -51.12
N LEU A 38 3.26 -1.12 -51.83
CA LEU A 38 3.01 -1.94 -53.02
C LEU A 38 3.78 -1.34 -54.20
N TRP A 39 4.73 -2.10 -54.77
CA TRP A 39 5.22 -1.89 -56.14
C TRP A 39 5.33 -3.23 -56.87
N PRO A 40 5.16 -3.26 -58.22
CA PRO A 40 4.86 -4.46 -58.99
C PRO A 40 6.12 -5.20 -59.49
N GLU A 41 5.90 -6.47 -59.83
CA GLU A 41 6.87 -7.42 -60.37
C GLU A 41 7.66 -6.88 -61.57
N VAL A 42 9.00 -7.01 -61.50
CA VAL A 42 9.85 -7.15 -62.69
C VAL A 42 10.80 -8.32 -62.45
N SER A 43 10.53 -9.39 -63.18
CA SER A 43 11.28 -10.64 -63.21
C SER A 43 12.47 -10.53 -64.18
N ARG A 44 13.70 -10.69 -63.68
CA ARG A 44 14.87 -11.17 -64.45
C ARG A 44 15.79 -11.98 -63.52
N GLY A 45 15.99 -13.25 -63.87
CA GLY A 45 16.89 -14.16 -63.18
C GLY A 45 18.32 -14.14 -63.75
N PHE A 46 19.28 -14.61 -62.95
CA PHE A 46 20.42 -15.50 -63.25
C PHE A 46 21.27 -15.67 -61.97
N PRO A 47 22.19 -16.67 -61.85
CA PRO A 47 22.13 -17.70 -60.82
C PRO A 47 23.19 -17.56 -59.73
N VAL A 48 22.98 -18.24 -58.59
CA VAL A 48 24.02 -18.50 -57.56
C VAL A 48 23.94 -19.99 -57.17
N PRO A 49 25.09 -20.67 -56.95
CA PRO A 49 25.15 -22.13 -56.92
C PRO A 49 24.87 -22.75 -55.53
N ASP A 50 24.54 -24.03 -55.60
CA ASP A 50 24.39 -25.01 -54.53
C ASP A 50 25.46 -24.97 -53.42
N ALA A 51 25.02 -25.16 -52.17
CA ALA A 51 25.65 -26.10 -51.24
C ALA A 51 24.73 -26.46 -50.06
N THR A 52 24.21 -27.70 -50.11
CA THR A 52 24.10 -28.70 -49.01
C THR A 52 23.32 -28.34 -47.73
N ARG A 53 22.13 -28.91 -47.49
CA ARG A 53 21.83 -30.30 -46.99
C ARG A 53 21.84 -30.40 -45.46
N SER A 54 20.66 -30.59 -44.85
CA SER A 54 20.28 -31.82 -44.13
C SER A 54 18.92 -31.67 -43.40
N ASP A 55 18.01 -32.58 -43.72
CA ASP A 55 17.09 -33.37 -42.87
C ASP A 55 16.38 -32.69 -41.67
N GLY A 56 15.10 -32.94 -41.37
CA GLY A 56 14.16 -33.91 -41.92
C GLY A 56 12.86 -33.92 -41.09
N SER A 57 11.75 -34.14 -41.81
CA SER A 57 10.51 -34.83 -41.44
C SER A 57 9.83 -34.57 -40.08
N ALA A 58 8.62 -33.99 -40.15
CA ALA A 58 7.50 -34.39 -39.30
C ALA A 58 6.25 -34.57 -40.17
N ARG A 59 5.66 -35.78 -40.17
CA ARG A 59 4.30 -36.05 -40.64
C ARG A 59 3.41 -36.34 -39.43
N PRO A 60 2.11 -36.00 -39.48
CA PRO A 60 1.16 -36.17 -38.39
C PRO A 60 0.30 -37.42 -38.54
N GLY A 61 -0.38 -37.83 -37.47
CA GLY A 61 -1.57 -38.66 -37.58
C GLY A 61 -1.99 -39.39 -36.31
N GLY A 62 -3.25 -39.17 -35.89
CA GLY A 62 -4.16 -40.30 -35.63
C GLY A 62 -4.66 -40.52 -34.21
N MET A 63 -5.90 -40.05 -33.98
CA MET A 63 -6.97 -40.53 -33.07
C MET A 63 -6.85 -41.92 -32.41
N ARG A 64 -7.30 -42.02 -31.14
CA ARG A 64 -8.52 -42.74 -30.66
C ARG A 64 -8.42 -43.12 -29.17
N GLY A 65 -9.55 -43.09 -28.47
CA GLY A 65 -9.91 -44.16 -27.52
C GLY A 65 -10.32 -43.74 -26.11
N ASP A 66 -11.63 -43.74 -25.88
CA ASP A 66 -12.33 -43.81 -24.59
C ASP A 66 -11.88 -44.95 -23.65
N GLY A 67 -12.16 -44.81 -22.35
CA GLY A 67 -12.33 -45.96 -21.45
C GLY A 67 -12.01 -45.66 -19.97
N GLY A 68 -13.04 -45.49 -19.15
CA GLY A 68 -12.93 -45.19 -17.72
C GLY A 68 -12.78 -46.40 -16.80
N GLY A 69 -12.80 -46.15 -15.49
CA GLY A 69 -13.08 -47.20 -14.49
C GLY A 69 -12.21 -47.22 -13.22
N ARG A 70 -12.67 -46.48 -12.21
CA ARG A 70 -12.82 -46.85 -10.79
C ARG A 70 -11.75 -47.70 -10.03
N ALA A 71 -11.47 -47.16 -8.84
CA ALA A 71 -11.46 -47.81 -7.51
C ALA A 71 -10.12 -48.17 -6.83
N ARG A 72 -10.01 -47.62 -5.61
CA ARG A 72 -9.04 -47.75 -4.51
C ARG A 72 -8.96 -49.18 -3.90
N PRO A 73 -8.34 -49.39 -2.72
CA PRO A 73 -6.92 -49.29 -2.32
C PRO A 73 -6.45 -50.59 -1.60
N ARG A 74 -5.17 -50.73 -1.21
CA ARG A 74 -4.79 -51.39 0.07
C ARG A 74 -3.32 -51.22 0.46
N ARG A 75 -3.10 -51.41 1.75
CA ARG A 75 -2.05 -50.95 2.65
C ARG A 75 -1.29 -52.16 3.22
N ILE A 76 0.04 -52.20 3.19
CA ILE A 76 0.91 -53.12 3.98
C ILE A 76 2.27 -52.41 4.17
N GLN A 77 2.54 -51.70 5.29
CA GLN A 77 3.24 -52.09 6.53
C GLN A 77 4.57 -52.90 6.45
N ARG A 78 5.63 -52.28 7.03
CA ARG A 78 6.72 -52.85 7.87
C ARG A 78 7.74 -53.76 7.14
N LYS A 79 9.03 -53.84 7.48
CA LYS A 79 9.83 -53.52 8.68
C LYS A 79 11.33 -53.60 8.32
N HIS A 80 12.16 -53.00 9.17
CA HIS A 80 13.64 -53.02 9.19
C HIS A 80 14.33 -54.39 8.98
N HIS A 81 15.52 -54.35 8.38
CA HIS A 81 16.66 -55.15 8.82
C HIS A 81 17.99 -54.39 8.70
N ARG A 82 18.77 -54.43 9.78
CA ARG A 82 20.20 -54.07 9.86
C ARG A 82 21.02 -55.20 9.24
N LEU A 83 22.11 -54.88 8.53
CA LEU A 83 23.27 -55.76 8.45
C LEU A 83 24.55 -54.96 8.14
N THR A 84 25.53 -55.19 8.99
CA THR A 84 26.92 -54.69 8.99
C THR A 84 27.82 -55.53 8.09
N ALA A 85 28.71 -54.91 7.28
CA ALA A 85 30.07 -55.43 7.03
C ALA A 85 30.99 -54.46 6.24
N ARG A 86 32.10 -54.09 6.91
CA ARG A 86 33.51 -54.02 6.47
C ARG A 86 34.01 -53.07 5.35
N LEU A 87 34.90 -52.18 5.83
CA LEU A 87 36.22 -51.78 5.31
C LEU A 87 36.37 -51.36 3.83
N GLY A 88 36.50 -50.05 3.64
CA GLY A 88 37.20 -49.42 2.53
C GLY A 88 37.64 -48.02 2.95
N THR A 89 38.93 -47.84 3.24
CA THR A 89 39.53 -46.56 3.62
C THR A 89 39.50 -45.62 2.42
N VAL A 90 38.61 -44.63 2.44
CA VAL A 90 38.59 -43.51 1.50
C VAL A 90 38.92 -42.25 2.29
N ILE A 91 40.01 -41.59 1.92
CA ILE A 91 40.41 -40.28 2.45
C ILE A 91 39.41 -39.25 1.91
N PRO A 92 38.58 -38.58 2.74
CA PRO A 92 37.83 -37.43 2.26
C PRO A 92 38.80 -36.25 2.16
N VAL A 93 39.07 -35.81 0.93
CA VAL A 93 39.59 -34.48 0.67
C VAL A 93 38.49 -33.51 1.10
N VAL A 94 38.64 -32.91 2.28
CA VAL A 94 37.81 -31.81 2.74
C VAL A 94 38.22 -30.58 1.93
N MET A 95 37.58 -30.37 0.77
CA MET A 95 37.55 -29.06 0.13
C MET A 95 36.80 -28.11 1.04
N THR A 96 37.54 -27.27 1.76
CA THR A 96 36.99 -26.10 2.45
C THR A 96 36.56 -25.12 1.37
N VAL A 97 35.30 -25.20 0.95
CA VAL A 97 34.69 -24.15 0.14
C VAL A 97 34.56 -22.94 1.06
N LEU A 98 35.49 -21.99 0.94
CA LEU A 98 35.30 -20.65 1.46
C LEU A 98 34.10 -20.06 0.70
N SER A 99 32.91 -20.21 1.27
CA SER A 99 31.75 -19.41 0.90
C SER A 99 32.10 -17.96 1.19
N GLY A 100 32.59 -17.26 0.16
CA GLY A 100 32.73 -15.81 0.22
C GLY A 100 31.37 -15.24 0.59
N VAL A 101 31.30 -14.61 1.76
CA VAL A 101 30.15 -13.80 2.14
C VAL A 101 30.10 -12.67 1.12
N HIS A 102 29.25 -12.79 0.11
CA HIS A 102 28.90 -11.65 -0.73
C HIS A 102 28.18 -10.68 0.18
N VAL A 103 28.89 -9.65 0.61
CA VAL A 103 28.27 -8.47 1.20
C VAL A 103 27.41 -7.90 0.08
N ALA A 104 26.09 -8.12 0.17
CA ALA A 104 25.15 -7.49 -0.73
C ALA A 104 25.42 -5.99 -0.66
N SER A 105 25.80 -5.37 -1.79
CA SER A 105 25.90 -3.92 -1.82
C SER A 105 24.52 -3.37 -1.47
N ALA A 106 24.44 -2.45 -0.52
CA ALA A 106 23.21 -1.75 -0.22
C ALA A 106 22.62 -1.24 -1.55
N ALA A 107 21.38 -1.64 -1.85
CA ALA A 107 20.69 -1.20 -3.05
C ALA A 107 20.68 0.34 -3.06
N ALA A 108 20.96 0.94 -4.22
CA ALA A 108 20.83 2.39 -4.35
C ALA A 108 19.39 2.79 -3.95
N PRO A 109 19.22 3.94 -3.26
CA PRO A 109 17.89 4.38 -2.87
C PRO A 109 16.99 4.47 -4.10
N PRO A 110 15.71 4.08 -3.98
CA PRO A 110 14.79 4.06 -5.11
C PRO A 110 14.67 5.48 -5.70
N SER A 111 14.75 5.57 -7.02
CA SER A 111 14.67 6.84 -7.75
C SER A 111 13.99 6.60 -9.08
N ILE A 112 13.13 7.56 -9.47
CA ILE A 112 12.54 7.62 -10.81
C ILE A 112 13.31 8.57 -11.73
N SER A 113 14.51 9.01 -11.33
CA SER A 113 15.36 9.79 -12.24
C SER A 113 15.63 8.97 -13.50
N THR A 114 15.56 9.63 -14.66
CA THR A 114 15.64 9.07 -16.02
C THR A 114 14.45 8.21 -16.46
N GLN A 115 13.37 8.13 -15.66
CA GLN A 115 12.14 7.48 -16.09
C GLN A 115 11.46 8.31 -17.19
N ILE A 116 10.87 7.63 -18.17
CA ILE A 116 10.16 8.25 -19.29
C ILE A 116 8.79 7.60 -19.44
N MET A 117 7.72 8.37 -19.55
CA MET A 117 6.38 7.92 -19.91
C MET A 117 6.05 8.39 -21.32
N ILE A 118 5.63 7.47 -22.19
CA ILE A 118 5.30 7.76 -23.58
C ILE A 118 3.98 7.08 -23.98
N ASP A 119 3.05 7.87 -24.48
CA ASP A 119 1.85 7.41 -25.20
C ASP A 119 1.82 8.10 -26.58
N THR A 120 1.80 7.28 -27.63
CA THR A 120 1.81 7.73 -29.04
C THR A 120 0.51 7.41 -29.78
N ASP A 121 -0.45 6.75 -29.14
CA ASP A 121 -1.63 6.22 -29.83
C ASP A 121 -2.76 7.25 -29.79
N SER A 122 -3.17 7.70 -28.60
CA SER A 122 -4.15 8.77 -28.45
C SER A 122 -4.22 9.27 -27.02
N VAL A 123 -3.94 10.56 -26.84
CA VAL A 123 -4.36 11.30 -25.65
C VAL A 123 -5.83 11.66 -25.83
N ASP A 124 -6.66 11.41 -24.82
CA ASP A 124 -8.04 11.88 -24.81
C ASP A 124 -8.08 13.23 -24.10
N THR A 125 -8.52 14.28 -24.80
CA THR A 125 -8.73 15.62 -24.21
C THR A 125 -10.18 16.06 -24.23
N ASP A 126 -10.59 16.81 -23.21
CA ASP A 126 -11.79 17.64 -23.19
C ASP A 126 -11.35 19.11 -23.07
N GLU A 127 -11.74 19.93 -24.05
CA GLU A 127 -11.15 21.25 -24.27
C GLU A 127 -12.20 22.37 -24.27
N LEU A 128 -11.88 23.46 -23.56
CA LEU A 128 -12.55 24.74 -23.68
C LEU A 128 -11.50 25.77 -24.13
N CYS A 129 -11.37 25.94 -25.45
CA CYS A 129 -10.41 26.89 -26.02
C CYS A 129 -10.96 28.33 -26.03
N ASP A 130 -10.26 29.25 -25.37
CA ASP A 130 -10.42 30.69 -25.52
C ASP A 130 -9.05 31.34 -25.77
N PRO A 131 -8.58 31.39 -27.04
CA PRO A 131 -7.27 31.96 -27.37
C PRO A 131 -7.08 33.42 -26.92
N GLY A 132 -8.17 34.18 -26.76
CA GLY A 132 -8.13 35.56 -26.28
C GLY A 132 -8.16 35.70 -24.75
N GLY A 133 -8.53 34.64 -24.04
CA GLY A 133 -8.73 34.59 -22.59
C GLY A 133 -7.98 33.42 -21.94
N ILE A 134 -8.71 32.59 -21.20
CA ILE A 134 -8.14 31.41 -20.53
C ILE A 134 -8.73 30.15 -21.17
N SER A 135 -7.89 29.37 -21.83
CA SER A 135 -8.23 28.03 -22.27
C SER A 135 -8.05 27.03 -21.13
N THR A 136 -8.97 26.07 -20.99
CA THR A 136 -8.84 24.96 -20.04
C THR A 136 -8.90 23.65 -20.80
N VAL A 137 -7.97 22.75 -20.53
CA VAL A 137 -7.92 21.42 -21.16
C VAL A 137 -7.75 20.36 -20.07
N SER A 138 -8.62 19.35 -20.09
CA SER A 138 -8.46 18.12 -19.30
C SER A 138 -7.91 17.03 -20.20
N PHE A 139 -7.07 16.14 -19.68
CA PHE A 139 -6.46 15.05 -20.46
C PHE A 139 -6.42 13.72 -19.68
N THR A 140 -6.44 12.62 -20.44
CA THR A 140 -6.05 11.29 -19.97
C THR A 140 -5.11 10.63 -20.98
N ALA A 141 -4.05 9.97 -20.49
CA ALA A 141 -3.06 9.27 -21.31
C ALA A 141 -2.73 7.90 -20.70
N SER A 142 -2.38 6.92 -21.53
CA SER A 142 -1.94 5.61 -21.07
C SER A 142 -0.95 4.99 -22.04
N GLY A 143 0.16 4.46 -21.54
CA GLY A 143 1.20 3.96 -22.42
C GLY A 143 2.23 3.10 -21.69
N THR A 144 3.47 3.14 -22.18
CA THR A 144 4.58 2.40 -21.57
C THR A 144 5.56 3.36 -20.93
N ALA A 145 5.85 3.12 -19.66
CA ALA A 145 6.93 3.76 -18.95
C ALA A 145 8.24 2.96 -19.18
N THR A 146 9.35 3.66 -19.41
CA THR A 146 10.68 3.08 -19.62
C THR A 146 11.67 3.66 -18.62
N GLY A 147 12.64 2.83 -18.19
CA GLY A 147 13.59 3.19 -17.14
C GLY A 147 13.66 2.12 -16.05
N THR A 148 14.02 2.52 -14.83
CA THR A 148 14.09 1.63 -13.66
C THR A 148 12.77 0.92 -13.39
N TYR A 149 11.65 1.62 -13.57
CA TYR A 149 10.30 1.10 -13.35
C TYR A 149 9.60 0.96 -14.70
N SER A 150 10.06 0.02 -15.52
CA SER A 150 9.44 -0.24 -16.82
C SER A 150 8.12 -0.99 -16.66
N GLY A 151 7.06 -0.55 -17.34
CA GLY A 151 5.71 -1.12 -17.24
C GLY A 151 4.62 -0.19 -17.76
N PRO A 152 3.34 -0.61 -17.78
CA PRO A 152 2.23 0.28 -18.16
C PRO A 152 2.10 1.47 -17.21
N PHE A 153 1.71 2.62 -17.75
CA PHE A 153 1.34 3.79 -16.97
C PHE A 153 -0.05 4.31 -17.34
N THR A 154 -0.64 5.06 -16.42
CA THR A 154 -1.83 5.90 -16.64
C THR A 154 -1.57 7.28 -16.07
N ALA A 155 -1.96 8.32 -16.80
CA ALA A 155 -1.85 9.71 -16.39
C ALA A 155 -3.17 10.45 -16.68
N SER A 156 -3.57 11.34 -15.77
CA SER A 156 -4.76 12.17 -15.95
C SER A 156 -4.59 13.51 -15.26
N GLY A 157 -5.05 14.58 -15.88
CA GLY A 157 -4.85 15.92 -15.35
C GLY A 157 -5.62 17.00 -16.08
N SER A 158 -5.33 18.25 -15.72
CA SER A 158 -5.82 19.43 -16.42
C SER A 158 -4.81 20.56 -16.40
N TYR A 159 -4.89 21.44 -17.40
CA TYR A 159 -4.05 22.62 -17.46
C TYR A 159 -4.81 23.84 -17.99
N GLN A 160 -4.34 25.02 -17.61
CA GLN A 160 -4.88 26.29 -18.07
C GLN A 160 -3.84 27.06 -18.87
N ILE A 161 -4.25 27.60 -20.02
CA ILE A 161 -3.42 28.44 -20.88
C ILE A 161 -4.01 29.85 -20.85
N GLY A 162 -3.18 30.85 -20.55
CA GLY A 162 -3.58 32.25 -20.66
C GLY A 162 -3.69 32.73 -22.12
N PRO A 163 -3.81 34.06 -22.34
CA PRO A 163 -3.97 34.60 -23.69
C PRO A 163 -2.85 34.17 -24.64
N GLN A 164 -3.25 33.64 -25.80
CA GLN A 164 -2.36 33.06 -26.79
C GLN A 164 -1.88 34.15 -27.76
N VAL A 165 -0.89 34.93 -27.32
CA VAL A 165 -0.37 36.11 -28.04
C VAL A 165 1.11 35.99 -28.42
N MET A 166 1.80 34.94 -27.96
CA MET A 166 3.21 34.73 -28.25
C MET A 166 3.36 33.94 -29.55
N PRO A 167 4.40 34.20 -30.37
CA PRO A 167 4.68 33.37 -31.53
C PRO A 167 5.02 31.93 -31.11
N GLY A 168 4.44 30.95 -31.80
CA GLY A 168 4.77 29.53 -31.61
C GLY A 168 6.22 29.18 -32.01
N GLY A 169 6.65 27.97 -31.62
CA GLY A 169 7.96 27.43 -31.98
C GLY A 169 8.04 26.96 -33.45
N SER A 170 9.22 26.52 -33.89
CA SER A 170 9.50 26.21 -35.30
C SER A 170 8.64 25.11 -35.94
N SER A 171 8.04 24.22 -35.13
CA SER A 171 7.10 23.18 -35.59
C SER A 171 5.66 23.66 -35.65
N SER A 172 5.32 24.73 -34.94
CA SER A 172 3.99 25.34 -34.86
C SER A 172 3.99 26.78 -35.39
N ASN A 173 4.92 27.09 -36.31
CA ASN A 173 5.40 28.43 -36.72
C ASN A 173 4.35 29.50 -37.08
N GLU A 174 3.06 29.19 -37.01
CA GLU A 174 1.95 30.10 -37.30
C GLU A 174 0.82 30.07 -36.25
N LEU A 175 0.91 29.22 -35.22
CA LEU A 175 -0.06 29.19 -34.12
C LEU A 175 0.47 29.97 -32.92
N ALA A 176 -0.36 30.89 -32.42
CA ALA A 176 -0.03 31.66 -31.24
C ALA A 176 -0.11 30.76 -30.00
N VAL A 177 0.83 30.93 -29.08
CA VAL A 177 0.89 30.22 -27.80
C VAL A 177 0.68 31.20 -26.65
N GLY A 178 0.15 30.70 -25.54
CA GLY A 178 -0.07 31.43 -24.29
C GLY A 178 0.75 30.83 -23.15
N PRO A 179 0.95 31.56 -22.04
CA PRO A 179 1.62 31.01 -20.86
C PRO A 179 0.73 29.96 -20.20
N LEU A 180 1.32 28.88 -19.67
CA LEU A 180 0.61 27.99 -18.76
C LEU A 180 0.39 28.70 -17.42
N LEU A 181 -0.85 28.70 -16.95
CA LEU A 181 -1.26 29.29 -15.68
C LEU A 181 -1.34 28.24 -14.57
N SER A 182 -1.74 27.02 -14.93
CA SER A 182 -1.74 25.85 -14.05
C SER A 182 -1.48 24.60 -14.87
N PHE A 183 -0.97 23.57 -14.20
CA PHE A 183 -0.82 22.22 -14.70
C PHE A 183 -0.86 21.30 -13.49
N ASP A 184 -1.87 20.43 -13.44
CA ASP A 184 -2.10 19.50 -12.34
C ASP A 184 -2.36 18.12 -12.93
N GLU A 185 -1.62 17.11 -12.46
CA GLU A 185 -1.70 15.75 -12.97
C GLU A 185 -1.58 14.74 -11.82
N THR A 186 -2.27 13.61 -11.96
CA THR A 186 -2.02 12.37 -11.22
C THR A 186 -1.52 11.30 -12.18
N PHE A 187 -0.49 10.53 -11.79
CA PHE A 187 0.02 9.43 -12.61
C PHE A 187 0.26 8.16 -11.78
N SER A 188 0.24 7.01 -12.46
CA SER A 188 0.63 5.73 -11.90
C SER A 188 1.44 4.90 -12.89
N ILE A 189 2.43 4.16 -12.38
CA ILE A 189 3.25 3.20 -13.14
C ILE A 189 3.18 1.87 -12.42
N ASP A 190 2.76 0.81 -13.12
CA ASP A 190 2.80 -0.56 -12.61
C ASP A 190 3.99 -1.29 -13.20
N SER A 191 5.01 -1.59 -12.38
CA SER A 191 6.24 -2.24 -12.82
C SER A 191 6.54 -3.49 -11.98
N PRO A 192 7.17 -4.53 -12.54
CA PRO A 192 7.68 -5.66 -11.76
C PRO A 192 8.66 -5.27 -10.65
N ALA A 193 9.32 -4.11 -10.76
CA ALA A 193 10.24 -3.58 -9.75
C ALA A 193 9.51 -2.85 -8.59
N GLY A 194 8.22 -2.56 -8.74
CA GLY A 194 7.41 -1.80 -7.80
C GLY A 194 6.38 -0.92 -8.51
N THR A 195 5.40 -0.44 -7.78
CA THR A 195 4.40 0.51 -8.27
C THR A 195 4.81 1.94 -7.91
N ILE A 196 4.51 2.88 -8.79
CA ILE A 196 4.68 4.32 -8.54
C ILE A 196 3.32 4.98 -8.64
N ARG A 197 3.00 5.87 -7.71
CA ARG A 197 1.85 6.76 -7.78
C ARG A 197 2.31 8.15 -7.41
N GLY A 198 1.91 9.17 -8.15
CA GLY A 198 2.34 10.52 -7.86
C GLY A 198 1.45 11.58 -8.47
N THR A 199 1.78 12.83 -8.15
CA THR A 199 1.19 14.03 -8.74
C THR A 199 2.27 14.89 -9.36
N THR A 200 1.87 15.74 -10.32
CA THR A 200 2.73 16.81 -10.85
C THR A 200 2.03 18.16 -10.77
N THR A 201 2.80 19.22 -10.53
CA THR A 201 2.31 20.60 -10.41
C THR A 201 3.22 21.58 -11.15
N LEU A 202 2.63 22.57 -11.81
CA LEU A 202 3.37 23.59 -12.57
C LEU A 202 4.37 24.35 -11.70
N LYS A 203 5.63 24.43 -12.15
CA LYS A 203 6.64 25.30 -11.56
C LYS A 203 6.83 26.55 -12.40
N ALA A 204 6.69 27.72 -11.79
CA ALA A 204 6.94 28.99 -12.46
C ALA A 204 8.41 29.16 -12.88
N ASP A 205 9.34 28.68 -12.06
CA ASP A 205 10.78 28.83 -12.27
C ASP A 205 11.35 27.66 -13.08
N VAL A 206 11.67 27.93 -14.34
CA VAL A 206 12.39 27.01 -15.23
C VAL A 206 13.91 27.23 -15.06
N PRO A 207 14.71 26.18 -14.84
CA PRO A 207 16.16 26.30 -14.79
C PRO A 207 16.71 26.91 -16.08
N ALA A 208 17.67 27.83 -15.95
CA ALA A 208 18.23 28.58 -17.08
C ALA A 208 18.97 27.69 -18.11
N ASP A 209 19.37 26.48 -17.71
CA ASP A 209 20.02 25.48 -18.55
C ASP A 209 19.02 24.51 -19.20
N PHE A 210 17.74 24.61 -18.88
CA PHE A 210 16.69 23.77 -19.44
C PHE A 210 16.05 24.45 -20.66
N SER A 211 16.26 23.89 -21.85
CA SER A 211 15.72 24.40 -23.12
C SER A 211 15.15 23.24 -23.92
N THR A 212 14.02 23.46 -24.58
CA THR A 212 13.45 22.51 -25.55
C THR A 212 13.55 23.10 -26.95
N SER A 213 13.55 22.23 -27.96
CA SER A 213 13.51 22.63 -29.38
C SER A 213 12.10 23.04 -29.84
N GLY A 214 11.09 22.91 -28.97
CA GLY A 214 9.66 22.98 -29.32
C GLY A 214 8.93 24.30 -29.03
N GLY A 215 9.55 25.26 -28.35
CA GLY A 215 8.91 26.54 -27.99
C GLY A 215 9.29 27.01 -26.58
N PRO A 216 8.72 28.13 -26.10
CA PRO A 216 8.91 28.56 -24.72
C PRO A 216 8.35 27.50 -23.76
N ILE A 217 9.09 27.21 -22.70
CA ILE A 217 8.65 26.28 -21.65
C ILE A 217 7.58 26.97 -20.80
N ASN A 218 6.67 26.19 -20.22
CA ASN A 218 5.47 26.68 -19.56
C ASN A 218 4.58 27.47 -20.50
N SER A 219 4.34 26.92 -21.69
CA SER A 219 3.44 27.48 -22.69
C SER A 219 2.52 26.43 -23.28
N GLY A 220 1.43 26.88 -23.88
CA GLY A 220 0.51 26.00 -24.59
C GLY A 220 -0.27 26.71 -25.68
N ALA A 221 -0.93 25.92 -26.51
CA ALA A 221 -1.90 26.36 -27.50
C ALA A 221 -3.18 25.54 -27.36
N CYS A 222 -4.32 26.19 -27.59
CA CYS A 222 -5.63 25.56 -27.68
C CYS A 222 -6.38 26.40 -28.70
N SER A 223 -6.31 25.99 -29.96
CA SER A 223 -6.81 26.80 -31.08
C SER A 223 -7.20 25.93 -32.26
N SER A 224 -8.17 26.41 -33.04
CA SER A 224 -8.42 25.88 -34.38
C SER A 224 -7.46 26.50 -35.39
N PHE A 225 -7.13 25.74 -36.42
CA PHE A 225 -6.25 26.15 -37.50
C PHE A 225 -6.87 25.77 -38.84
N ALA A 226 -6.57 26.53 -39.89
CA ALA A 226 -7.13 26.32 -41.22
C ALA A 226 -6.07 26.53 -42.31
N ASP A 227 -6.10 25.69 -43.34
CA ASP A 227 -5.19 25.73 -44.50
C ASP A 227 -3.69 25.77 -44.14
N HIS A 228 -3.30 25.11 -43.03
CA HIS A 228 -1.92 25.07 -42.57
C HIS A 228 -1.10 23.95 -43.22
N THR A 229 0.21 24.10 -43.21
CA THR A 229 1.15 23.02 -43.54
C THR A 229 1.73 22.43 -42.27
N LEU A 230 1.28 21.23 -41.90
CA LEU A 230 1.82 20.45 -40.77
C LEU A 230 2.93 19.53 -41.30
N SER A 231 4.18 19.97 -41.20
CA SER A 231 5.34 19.22 -41.73
C SER A 231 5.24 18.96 -43.24
N GLN A 232 4.78 17.78 -43.66
CA GLN A 232 4.59 17.40 -45.07
C GLN A 232 3.11 17.38 -45.50
N VAL A 233 2.19 17.63 -44.57
CA VAL A 233 0.75 17.63 -44.81
C VAL A 233 0.29 19.06 -45.08
N THR A 234 -0.14 19.34 -46.31
CA THR A 234 -0.60 20.69 -46.72
C THR A 234 -2.13 20.79 -46.67
N GLY A 235 -2.64 22.02 -46.54
CA GLY A 235 -4.08 22.28 -46.51
C GLY A 235 -4.77 21.70 -45.27
N ALA A 236 -4.03 21.58 -44.18
CA ALA A 236 -4.50 21.00 -42.93
C ALA A 236 -5.43 21.99 -42.20
N SER A 237 -6.61 21.54 -41.82
CA SER A 237 -7.54 22.28 -40.96
C SER A 237 -8.03 21.40 -39.83
N GLY A 238 -8.13 21.94 -38.61
CA GLY A 238 -8.38 21.14 -37.42
C GLY A 238 -8.27 21.91 -36.10
N THR A 239 -8.12 21.17 -35.00
CA THR A 239 -7.79 21.70 -33.67
C THR A 239 -6.43 21.20 -33.20
N LEU A 240 -5.71 22.05 -32.47
CA LEU A 240 -4.46 21.74 -31.79
C LEU A 240 -4.61 22.08 -30.31
N ASN A 241 -4.31 21.10 -29.47
CA ASN A 241 -3.98 21.28 -28.07
C ASN A 241 -2.52 20.94 -27.86
N LEU A 242 -1.80 21.87 -27.24
CA LEU A 242 -0.40 21.69 -26.89
C LEU A 242 -0.18 22.27 -25.51
N ALA A 243 0.52 21.54 -24.65
CA ALA A 243 1.09 22.06 -23.42
C ALA A 243 2.52 21.55 -23.28
N LEU A 244 3.45 22.47 -22.98
CA LEU A 244 4.83 22.20 -22.64
C LEU A 244 5.07 22.72 -21.22
N ALA A 245 5.20 21.83 -20.25
CA ALA A 245 5.25 22.18 -18.84
C ALA A 245 6.53 21.69 -18.17
N TYR A 246 7.07 22.54 -17.30
CA TYR A 246 8.10 22.21 -16.33
C TYR A 246 7.41 22.06 -14.98
N VAL A 247 7.43 20.86 -14.42
CA VAL A 247 6.59 20.51 -13.28
C VAL A 247 7.42 19.93 -12.13
N ALA A 248 6.97 20.16 -10.90
CA ALA A 248 7.41 19.43 -9.73
C ALA A 248 6.57 18.16 -9.62
N TYR A 249 7.21 17.02 -9.38
CA TYR A 249 6.48 15.81 -9.03
C TYR A 249 6.67 15.45 -7.55
N ASP A 250 5.63 14.83 -6.99
CA ASP A 250 5.67 14.19 -5.68
C ASP A 250 5.06 12.79 -5.80
N ALA A 251 5.87 11.75 -5.55
CA ALA A 251 5.51 10.38 -5.87
C ALA A 251 5.92 9.38 -4.78
N THR A 252 5.06 8.40 -4.53
CA THR A 252 5.35 7.25 -3.69
C THR A 252 5.75 6.06 -4.55
N ILE A 253 6.90 5.48 -4.23
CA ILE A 253 7.39 4.22 -4.80
C ILE A 253 7.10 3.11 -3.79
N THR A 254 6.39 2.06 -4.21
CA THR A 254 6.18 0.83 -3.43
C THR A 254 6.87 -0.33 -4.12
N GLY A 255 7.97 -0.83 -3.54
CA GLY A 255 8.73 -1.94 -4.11
C GLY A 255 9.12 -3.00 -3.07
N PRO A 256 9.89 -4.03 -3.47
CA PRO A 256 10.34 -5.10 -2.57
C PRO A 256 11.16 -4.61 -1.37
N GLY A 257 11.79 -3.44 -1.48
CA GLY A 257 12.56 -2.81 -0.41
C GLY A 257 11.73 -1.93 0.54
N GLY A 258 10.40 -1.89 0.39
CA GLY A 258 9.50 -1.03 1.15
C GLY A 258 8.96 0.16 0.35
N LYS A 259 8.43 1.15 1.06
CA LYS A 259 7.88 2.37 0.47
C LYS A 259 8.87 3.53 0.57
N SER A 260 8.86 4.44 -0.39
CA SER A 260 9.67 5.66 -0.36
C SER A 260 8.94 6.81 -1.03
N GLN A 261 8.99 7.99 -0.42
CA GLN A 261 8.53 9.23 -1.03
C GLN A 261 9.67 9.81 -1.86
N VAL A 262 9.38 10.21 -3.09
CA VAL A 262 10.33 10.81 -4.01
C VAL A 262 9.73 12.08 -4.58
N THR A 263 10.40 13.20 -4.34
CA THR A 263 10.07 14.48 -4.97
C THR A 263 11.11 14.81 -6.02
N GLY A 264 10.73 15.60 -7.02
CA GLY A 264 11.67 16.03 -8.04
C GLY A 264 11.06 16.95 -9.08
N ASP A 265 11.78 17.06 -10.19
CA ASP A 265 11.36 17.85 -11.34
C ASP A 265 11.21 16.93 -12.57
N SER A 266 10.14 17.14 -13.33
CA SER A 266 9.92 16.49 -14.61
C SER A 266 9.57 17.51 -15.69
N PHE A 267 9.66 17.07 -16.94
CA PHE A 267 9.27 17.84 -18.11
C PHE A 267 8.17 17.08 -18.83
N MET A 268 7.14 17.83 -19.20
CA MET A 268 5.93 17.28 -19.75
C MET A 268 5.54 17.93 -21.06
N GLN A 269 5.01 17.10 -21.94
CA GLN A 269 4.38 17.51 -23.18
C GLN A 269 3.07 16.75 -23.34
N VAL A 270 1.99 17.50 -23.52
CA VAL A 270 0.70 17.00 -23.96
C VAL A 270 0.42 17.62 -25.32
N ASN A 271 0.21 16.81 -26.33
CA ASN A 271 -0.05 17.26 -27.70
C ASN A 271 -1.18 16.45 -28.29
N GLN A 272 -2.22 17.12 -28.79
CA GLN A 272 -3.30 16.49 -29.53
C GLN A 272 -3.67 17.33 -30.74
N GLN A 273 -3.76 16.68 -31.89
CA GLN A 273 -4.13 17.27 -33.17
C GLN A 273 -5.31 16.50 -33.72
N HIS A 274 -6.43 17.19 -33.93
CA HIS A 274 -7.56 16.65 -34.65
C HIS A 274 -7.64 17.33 -36.02
N VAL A 275 -7.12 16.67 -37.04
CA VAL A 275 -7.10 17.18 -38.41
C VAL A 275 -8.32 16.65 -39.16
N GLN A 276 -9.18 17.55 -39.63
CA GLN A 276 -10.42 17.22 -40.33
C GLN A 276 -10.24 17.24 -41.85
N ASP A 277 -9.47 18.21 -42.36
CA ASP A 277 -9.16 18.38 -43.77
C ASP A 277 -7.65 18.40 -43.96
N SER A 278 -7.12 17.67 -44.94
CA SER A 278 -5.69 17.69 -45.28
C SER A 278 -5.39 17.03 -46.62
N SER A 279 -4.17 17.20 -47.15
CA SER A 279 -3.69 16.49 -48.35
C SER A 279 -3.63 14.96 -48.20
N VAL A 280 -3.73 14.42 -46.98
CA VAL A 280 -3.70 12.99 -46.69
C VAL A 280 -5.01 12.46 -46.09
N GLY A 281 -6.04 13.30 -45.99
CA GLY A 281 -7.31 12.99 -45.32
C GLY A 281 -7.32 13.32 -43.83
N PRO A 282 -8.44 13.06 -43.13
CA PRO A 282 -8.55 13.33 -41.69
C PRO A 282 -7.71 12.36 -40.87
N PHE A 283 -7.14 12.85 -39.77
CA PHE A 283 -6.43 12.02 -38.80
C PHE A 283 -6.45 12.68 -37.42
N VAL A 284 -6.30 11.84 -36.39
CA VAL A 284 -6.02 12.28 -35.02
C VAL A 284 -4.61 11.83 -34.69
N ALA A 285 -3.80 12.73 -34.16
CA ALA A 285 -2.47 12.43 -33.65
C ALA A 285 -2.38 12.95 -32.21
N GLY A 286 -2.01 12.08 -31.28
CA GLY A 286 -1.81 12.41 -29.88
C GLY A 286 -0.41 12.00 -29.45
N GLU A 287 0.19 12.79 -28.57
CA GLU A 287 1.43 12.44 -27.90
C GLU A 287 1.34 12.93 -26.46
N PHE A 288 1.56 12.01 -25.54
CA PHE A 288 1.91 12.33 -24.16
C PHE A 288 3.35 11.89 -23.93
N PHE A 289 4.15 12.81 -23.41
CA PHE A 289 5.53 12.56 -23.06
C PHE A 289 5.84 13.19 -21.71
N GLU A 290 6.36 12.39 -20.78
CA GLU A 290 6.93 12.89 -19.54
C GLU A 290 8.32 12.31 -19.31
N LEU A 291 9.27 13.17 -18.94
CA LEU A 291 10.63 12.82 -18.57
C LEU A 291 10.93 13.28 -17.14
N PHE A 292 11.17 12.31 -16.24
CA PHE A 292 11.60 12.55 -14.87
C PHE A 292 13.13 12.65 -14.84
N TYR A 293 13.72 13.84 -14.94
CA TYR A 293 15.19 13.95 -15.08
C TYR A 293 15.91 14.33 -13.78
N ARG A 294 15.20 14.69 -12.70
CA ARG A 294 15.85 15.00 -11.41
C ARG A 294 15.01 14.62 -10.19
N ALA A 295 15.48 13.66 -9.40
CA ALA A 295 15.02 13.49 -8.02
C ALA A 295 15.71 14.48 -7.07
N LEU A 296 14.93 15.20 -6.27
CA LEU A 296 15.41 16.16 -5.27
C LEU A 296 15.57 15.51 -3.89
N THR A 297 14.57 14.73 -3.47
CA THR A 297 14.61 14.00 -2.20
C THR A 297 14.06 12.60 -2.39
N THR A 298 14.73 11.60 -1.83
CA THR A 298 14.17 10.27 -1.62
C THR A 298 14.16 10.03 -0.12
N THR A 299 12.96 9.94 0.47
CA THR A 299 12.77 9.69 1.89
C THR A 299 12.13 8.31 2.05
N PRO A 300 12.80 7.35 2.70
CA PRO A 300 12.16 6.08 3.04
C PRO A 300 10.91 6.35 3.89
N ILE A 301 9.77 5.82 3.46
CA ILE A 301 8.58 5.80 4.31
C ILE A 301 8.78 4.63 5.26
N ALA A 302 8.85 4.92 6.56
CA ALA A 302 9.02 3.88 7.56
C ALA A 302 7.92 2.81 7.36
N VAL A 303 8.30 1.52 7.48
CA VAL A 303 7.33 0.42 7.49
C VAL A 303 6.19 0.78 8.45
N GLY A 304 4.95 0.44 8.12
CA GLY A 304 3.80 0.82 8.95
C GLY A 304 3.41 2.30 8.89
N SER A 305 3.94 3.07 7.93
CA SER A 305 3.54 4.45 7.68
C SER A 305 3.00 4.63 6.25
N VAL A 306 2.22 5.69 6.01
CA VAL A 306 1.73 6.10 4.68
C VAL A 306 1.87 7.61 4.50
N ASP A 307 1.98 8.02 3.25
CA ASP A 307 1.95 9.41 2.80
C ASP A 307 1.22 9.38 1.46
N VAL A 308 0.01 9.97 1.38
CA VAL A 308 -0.92 9.77 0.26
C VAL A 308 -1.65 11.08 -0.06
N GLU A 309 -1.69 11.46 -1.33
CA GLU A 309 -2.58 12.50 -1.81
C GLU A 309 -3.93 11.89 -2.21
N LEU A 310 -5.02 12.42 -1.65
CA LEU A 310 -6.37 11.99 -1.98
C LEU A 310 -6.85 12.69 -3.26
N ASP A 311 -7.35 11.90 -4.20
CA ASP A 311 -7.81 12.34 -5.53
C ASP A 311 -9.35 12.45 -5.62
N GLY A 312 -10.07 12.25 -4.52
CA GLY A 312 -11.53 12.23 -4.48
C GLY A 312 -12.16 10.91 -4.91
N SER A 313 -11.39 9.87 -5.23
CA SER A 313 -11.94 8.57 -5.66
C SER A 313 -12.56 7.73 -4.54
N GLY A 314 -12.28 8.06 -3.28
CA GLY A 314 -12.67 7.21 -2.14
C GLY A 314 -11.81 5.93 -2.01
N ALA A 315 -10.73 5.79 -2.76
CA ALA A 315 -9.93 4.57 -2.72
C ALA A 315 -9.23 4.37 -1.36
N PRO A 316 -9.33 3.17 -0.74
CA PRO A 316 -8.68 2.93 0.54
C PRO A 316 -7.17 2.78 0.38
N PHE A 317 -6.44 3.17 1.42
CA PHE A 317 -4.98 3.02 1.50
C PHE A 317 -4.56 2.47 2.87
N SER A 318 -3.39 1.83 2.93
CA SER A 318 -2.96 1.10 4.14
C SER A 318 -1.48 1.26 4.48
N THR A 319 -1.18 1.26 5.79
CA THR A 319 0.18 1.23 6.35
C THR A 319 0.89 -0.12 6.15
N GLY A 320 0.15 -1.18 5.79
CA GLY A 320 0.67 -2.51 5.46
C GLY A 320 -0.43 -3.43 4.93
N ASP A 321 -0.05 -4.60 4.41
CA ASP A 321 -1.02 -5.55 3.87
C ASP A 321 -1.66 -6.43 4.96
N GLU A 322 -0.87 -6.78 6.00
CA GLU A 322 -1.27 -7.67 7.08
C GLU A 322 -0.58 -7.30 8.40
N ALA A 323 -1.28 -7.46 9.52
CA ALA A 323 -0.69 -7.31 10.83
C ALA A 323 0.20 -8.53 11.12
N THR A 324 1.45 -8.29 11.50
CA THR A 324 2.45 -9.34 11.76
C THR A 324 3.23 -9.00 13.02
N PRO A 325 4.03 -9.92 13.59
CA PRO A 325 4.85 -9.59 14.76
C PRO A 325 5.81 -8.39 14.55
N ASP A 326 6.28 -8.16 13.32
CA ASP A 326 7.17 -7.05 12.96
C ASP A 326 6.40 -5.76 12.60
N LEU A 327 5.12 -5.89 12.25
CA LEU A 327 4.18 -4.78 12.03
C LEU A 327 2.87 -5.08 12.78
N PRO A 328 2.87 -4.97 14.12
CA PRO A 328 1.80 -5.53 14.95
C PRO A 328 0.49 -4.74 14.89
N VAL A 329 0.53 -3.54 14.32
CA VAL A 329 -0.66 -2.70 14.06
C VAL A 329 -0.59 -2.24 12.61
N VAL A 330 -1.57 -2.64 11.82
CA VAL A 330 -1.82 -2.13 10.47
C VAL A 330 -3.07 -1.28 10.48
N LEU A 331 -3.02 -0.15 9.78
CA LEU A 331 -4.12 0.78 9.62
C LEU A 331 -4.47 0.89 8.14
N THR A 332 -5.72 0.58 7.82
CA THR A 332 -6.35 0.92 6.55
C THR A 332 -7.28 2.11 6.75
N ILE A 333 -7.20 3.10 5.87
CA ILE A 333 -8.10 4.27 5.86
C ILE A 333 -8.91 4.25 4.57
N ASP A 334 -10.22 4.34 4.70
CA ASP A 334 -11.18 4.51 3.62
C ASP A 334 -11.73 5.96 3.69
N PRO A 335 -11.32 6.86 2.76
CA PRO A 335 -11.74 8.25 2.73
C PRO A 335 -13.13 8.43 2.12
N PRO A 336 -13.92 9.42 2.57
CA PRO A 336 -15.17 9.79 1.90
C PRO A 336 -15.00 10.09 0.41
N ASP A 337 -15.99 9.72 -0.40
CA ASP A 337 -16.03 10.04 -1.83
C ASP A 337 -15.93 11.56 -2.06
N GLY A 338 -15.16 11.98 -3.05
CA GLY A 338 -14.93 13.39 -3.39
C GLY A 338 -13.97 14.13 -2.46
N MET A 339 -13.41 13.46 -1.45
CA MET A 339 -12.41 14.06 -0.57
C MET A 339 -11.04 14.18 -1.24
N THR A 340 -10.50 15.39 -1.24
CA THR A 340 -9.16 15.70 -1.77
C THR A 340 -8.24 16.24 -0.68
N GLY A 341 -6.93 16.12 -0.92
CA GLY A 341 -5.88 16.66 -0.07
C GLY A 341 -4.97 15.59 0.51
N HIS A 342 -3.91 16.05 1.18
CA HIS A 342 -2.86 15.20 1.70
C HIS A 342 -3.23 14.47 3.00
N VAL A 343 -2.92 13.18 3.09
CA VAL A 343 -3.03 12.37 4.32
C VAL A 343 -1.71 11.64 4.61
N SER A 344 -1.24 11.77 5.85
CA SER A 344 -0.09 11.00 6.33
C SER A 344 -0.48 10.20 7.58
N ALA A 345 0.09 9.01 7.73
CA ALA A 345 0.05 8.24 8.97
C ALA A 345 1.45 7.75 9.28
N THR A 346 2.02 8.20 10.40
CA THR A 346 3.39 7.88 10.79
C THR A 346 3.39 7.16 12.13
N ARG A 347 4.16 6.07 12.24
CA ARG A 347 4.38 5.41 13.53
C ARG A 347 5.19 6.31 14.46
N GLN A 348 4.79 6.36 15.72
CA GLN A 348 5.51 7.07 16.77
C GLN A 348 5.50 6.25 18.06
N PRO A 349 6.44 6.52 18.99
CA PRO A 349 6.39 5.95 20.33
C PRO A 349 5.07 6.31 21.00
N SER A 350 4.54 5.41 21.83
CA SER A 350 3.38 5.72 22.67
C SER A 350 3.72 6.89 23.60
N GLY A 351 3.08 8.04 23.34
CA GLY A 351 3.52 9.34 23.86
C GLY A 351 3.03 9.67 25.27
N GLY A 352 2.22 8.82 25.90
CA GLY A 352 1.55 9.13 27.16
C GLY A 352 1.32 7.92 28.09
N PRO A 353 1.04 8.18 29.38
CA PRO A 353 0.63 7.12 30.30
C PRO A 353 -0.68 6.49 29.80
N ALA A 354 -0.76 5.17 29.90
CA ALA A 354 -1.96 4.45 29.51
C ALA A 354 -3.19 5.00 30.28
N PRO A 355 -4.36 5.13 29.63
CA PRO A 355 -5.55 5.63 30.29
C PRO A 355 -5.96 4.70 31.45
N ALA A 356 -6.53 5.27 32.52
CA ALA A 356 -6.79 4.52 33.75
C ALA A 356 -7.64 3.25 33.52
N GLY A 357 -7.05 2.07 33.77
CA GLY A 357 -7.70 0.78 33.54
C GLY A 357 -7.48 0.16 32.17
N TYR A 358 -6.51 0.68 31.44
CA TYR A 358 -6.06 0.13 30.19
C TYR A 358 -4.53 0.03 30.21
N ALA A 359 -4.02 -0.97 29.49
CA ALA A 359 -2.63 -1.03 29.08
C ALA A 359 -2.60 -0.79 27.57
N LEU A 360 -1.74 0.11 27.12
CA LEU A 360 -1.49 0.27 25.69
C LEU A 360 -0.67 -0.92 25.19
N PHE A 361 -0.94 -1.36 23.98
CA PHE A 361 -0.11 -2.38 23.37
C PHE A 361 1.21 -1.73 22.98
N ALA A 362 2.24 -1.87 23.79
CA ALA A 362 3.61 -1.49 23.44
C ALA A 362 4.43 -2.78 23.46
N ALA A 363 4.85 -3.27 22.30
CA ALA A 363 5.90 -4.28 22.26
C ALA A 363 7.23 -3.58 22.58
N ASP A 364 8.15 -4.23 23.28
CA ASP A 364 9.41 -3.69 23.82
C ASP A 364 10.20 -2.80 22.82
N GLY A 365 9.88 -1.51 22.75
CA GLY A 365 10.50 -0.55 21.83
C GLY A 365 9.93 -0.50 20.40
N VAL A 366 8.78 -1.11 20.14
CA VAL A 366 8.06 -1.01 18.85
C VAL A 366 6.95 0.02 18.95
N ASP A 367 7.02 1.02 18.08
CA ASP A 367 6.03 2.08 17.93
C ASP A 367 4.67 1.49 17.52
N SER A 368 3.66 1.66 18.39
CA SER A 368 2.28 1.21 18.17
C SER A 368 1.27 2.35 18.12
N ALA A 369 1.72 3.58 18.38
CA ALA A 369 0.94 4.78 18.18
C ALA A 369 1.10 5.26 16.73
N LEU A 370 0.01 5.79 16.17
CA LEU A 370 -0.03 6.37 14.83
C LEU A 370 -0.37 7.85 14.94
N ALA A 371 0.54 8.72 14.51
CA ALA A 371 0.26 10.12 14.24
C ALA A 371 -0.36 10.22 12.85
N ILE A 372 -1.61 10.66 12.77
CA ILE A 372 -2.33 10.79 11.50
C ILE A 372 -2.70 12.24 11.28
N GLU A 373 -2.42 12.76 10.10
CA GLU A 373 -2.72 14.12 9.67
C GLU A 373 -3.46 14.08 8.33
N GLY A 374 -4.37 15.03 8.12
CA GLY A 374 -5.13 15.14 6.87
C GLY A 374 -6.35 16.06 6.98
N PRO A 375 -7.12 16.23 5.90
CA PRO A 375 -8.30 17.08 5.89
C PRO A 375 -9.37 16.61 6.89
N ASN A 376 -10.25 17.52 7.29
CA ASN A 376 -11.37 17.15 8.16
C ASN A 376 -12.53 16.62 7.29
N ALA A 377 -13.04 15.44 7.65
CA ALA A 377 -14.31 14.92 7.16
C ALA A 377 -15.49 15.47 7.98
N THR A 378 -16.69 14.94 7.75
CA THR A 378 -17.88 15.27 8.56
C THR A 378 -18.31 14.07 9.39
N THR A 379 -19.15 14.28 10.41
CA THR A 379 -19.69 13.15 11.18
C THR A 379 -20.73 12.35 10.41
N ALA A 380 -21.39 12.95 9.42
CA ALA A 380 -22.35 12.28 8.54
C ALA A 380 -21.65 11.42 7.49
N ASP A 381 -20.49 11.87 7.02
CA ASP A 381 -19.65 11.21 6.03
C ASP A 381 -18.19 11.17 6.53
N PRO A 382 -17.88 10.26 7.48
CA PRO A 382 -16.60 10.20 8.17
C PRO A 382 -15.60 9.30 7.44
N TYR A 383 -14.31 9.43 7.78
CA TYR A 383 -13.34 8.39 7.48
C TYR A 383 -13.72 7.08 8.15
N VAL A 384 -13.50 5.97 7.46
CA VAL A 384 -13.56 4.62 8.05
C VAL A 384 -12.14 4.10 8.20
N MET A 385 -11.68 4.00 9.43
CA MET A 385 -10.35 3.51 9.79
C MET A 385 -10.45 2.08 10.31
N THR A 386 -9.67 1.16 9.75
CA THR A 386 -9.62 -0.23 10.20
C THR A 386 -8.24 -0.53 10.78
N PHE A 387 -8.19 -0.81 12.07
CA PHE A 387 -7.01 -1.26 12.78
C PHE A 387 -6.99 -2.78 12.83
N ALA A 388 -6.00 -3.41 12.18
CA ALA A 388 -5.67 -4.81 12.38
C ALA A 388 -4.54 -4.93 13.40
N VAL A 389 -4.76 -5.70 14.46
CA VAL A 389 -3.83 -5.91 15.57
C VAL A 389 -3.44 -7.38 15.59
N ASP A 390 -2.15 -7.64 15.40
CA ASP A 390 -1.58 -8.98 15.32
C ASP A 390 -1.89 -9.82 16.58
N ALA A 391 -2.27 -11.08 16.37
CA ALA A 391 -2.67 -11.99 17.44
C ALA A 391 -1.60 -12.21 18.52
N THR A 392 -0.30 -12.10 18.17
CA THR A 392 0.79 -12.26 19.12
C THR A 392 0.87 -11.11 20.12
N LEU A 393 0.33 -9.93 19.79
CA LEU A 393 0.25 -8.78 20.68
C LEU A 393 -0.89 -8.90 21.71
N LEU A 394 -1.87 -9.77 21.45
CA LEU A 394 -3.07 -9.91 22.29
C LEU A 394 -2.80 -10.69 23.58
N ASP A 395 -1.79 -11.55 23.63
CA ASP A 395 -1.43 -12.36 24.82
C ASP A 395 -2.64 -13.10 25.44
N GLY A 396 -3.47 -13.71 24.59
CA GLY A 396 -4.68 -14.46 25.01
C GLY A 396 -5.90 -13.61 25.34
N ILE A 397 -5.82 -12.29 25.16
CA ILE A 397 -6.97 -11.40 25.23
C ILE A 397 -7.86 -11.64 24.03
N ALA A 398 -9.15 -11.64 24.29
CA ALA A 398 -10.09 -11.83 23.22
C ALA A 398 -10.15 -10.55 22.38
N PRO A 399 -10.10 -10.63 21.04
CA PRO A 399 -10.11 -9.46 20.16
C PRO A 399 -11.21 -8.43 20.43
N GLN A 400 -12.40 -8.86 20.90
CA GLN A 400 -13.48 -7.95 21.25
C GLN A 400 -13.18 -7.03 22.45
N ASP A 401 -12.17 -7.38 23.25
CA ASP A 401 -11.72 -6.64 24.43
C ASP A 401 -10.54 -5.69 24.11
N VAL A 402 -10.17 -5.58 22.82
CA VAL A 402 -9.25 -4.56 22.32
C VAL A 402 -9.98 -3.20 22.28
N GLN A 403 -9.27 -2.17 22.73
CA GLN A 403 -9.73 -0.79 22.80
C GLN A 403 -8.89 0.10 21.90
N VAL A 404 -9.56 0.96 21.12
CA VAL A 404 -8.90 2.06 20.38
C VAL A 404 -8.92 3.32 21.24
N PHE A 405 -7.85 4.09 21.18
CA PHE A 405 -7.69 5.37 21.84
C PHE A 405 -7.40 6.46 20.81
N ARG A 406 -7.93 7.65 21.07
CA ARG A 406 -7.62 8.87 20.33
C ARG A 406 -7.14 9.91 21.32
N ASN A 407 -5.91 10.41 21.15
CA ASN A 407 -5.28 11.37 22.07
C ASN A 407 -5.35 10.94 23.55
N GLY A 408 -5.12 9.66 23.83
CA GLY A 408 -5.21 9.08 25.18
C GLY A 408 -6.62 8.94 25.76
N ALA A 409 -7.69 9.17 24.98
CA ALA A 409 -9.06 8.91 25.40
C ALA A 409 -9.60 7.65 24.72
N ALA A 410 -10.25 6.76 25.48
CA ALA A 410 -10.88 5.56 24.92
C ALA A 410 -12.04 5.95 23.97
N VAL A 411 -12.03 5.39 22.77
CA VAL A 411 -13.06 5.61 21.76
C VAL A 411 -14.28 4.74 22.08
N ALA A 412 -15.44 5.37 22.25
CA ALA A 412 -16.69 4.66 22.55
C ALA A 412 -17.24 3.91 21.33
N ASP A 413 -18.17 2.99 21.54
CA ASP A 413 -18.85 2.30 20.45
C ASP A 413 -19.85 3.23 19.74
N CYS A 414 -20.04 3.00 18.44
CA CYS A 414 -21.01 3.78 17.66
C CYS A 414 -22.44 3.49 18.09
N THR A 415 -23.23 4.54 18.32
CA THR A 415 -24.65 4.47 18.69
C THR A 415 -25.61 4.84 17.55
N GLY A 416 -25.08 5.25 16.39
CA GLY A 416 -25.87 5.70 15.25
C GLY A 416 -25.14 5.56 13.91
N THR A 417 -25.71 6.16 12.87
CA THR A 417 -25.07 6.29 11.55
C THR A 417 -23.93 7.32 11.59
N GLY A 418 -22.96 7.18 10.69
CA GLY A 418 -21.78 8.04 10.68
C GLY A 418 -20.89 7.84 11.92
N ALA A 419 -20.18 8.89 12.33
CA ALA A 419 -19.33 8.93 13.53
C ALA A 419 -20.12 9.50 14.72
N THR A 420 -20.96 8.67 15.36
CA THR A 420 -21.75 9.08 16.54
C THR A 420 -21.53 8.10 17.71
N PRO A 421 -20.87 8.51 18.81
CA PRO A 421 -20.12 9.77 18.98
C PRO A 421 -18.93 9.87 18.01
N ASP A 422 -18.29 11.04 17.91
CA ASP A 422 -17.12 11.24 17.04
C ASP A 422 -15.83 11.37 17.87
N PRO A 423 -14.86 10.45 17.74
CA PRO A 423 -14.90 9.21 16.96
C PRO A 423 -15.72 8.10 17.66
N CYS A 424 -16.03 7.02 16.93
CA CYS A 424 -16.60 5.79 17.52
C CYS A 424 -16.12 4.50 16.85
N VAL A 425 -16.13 3.39 17.60
CA VAL A 425 -15.86 2.03 17.09
C VAL A 425 -17.15 1.42 16.56
N SER A 426 -17.24 1.17 15.27
CA SER A 426 -18.43 0.59 14.63
C SER A 426 -18.43 -0.93 14.58
N ASN A 427 -17.25 -1.57 14.61
CA ASN A 427 -17.14 -3.02 14.56
C ASN A 427 -15.87 -3.52 15.27
N ARG A 428 -15.96 -4.73 15.85
CA ARG A 428 -14.82 -5.52 16.30
C ARG A 428 -15.00 -6.95 15.80
N SER A 429 -13.99 -7.47 15.11
CA SER A 429 -14.01 -8.83 14.54
C SER A 429 -12.65 -9.51 14.69
N VAL A 430 -12.60 -10.79 14.31
CA VAL A 430 -11.38 -11.61 14.35
C VAL A 430 -11.13 -12.18 12.96
N THR A 431 -9.88 -12.15 12.51
CA THR A 431 -9.47 -12.86 11.29
C THR A 431 -9.37 -14.37 11.51
N ALA A 432 -9.14 -15.14 10.45
CA ALA A 432 -8.91 -16.58 10.59
C ALA A 432 -7.65 -16.89 11.39
N ASP A 433 -6.66 -16.00 11.32
CA ASP A 433 -5.34 -16.14 11.96
C ASP A 433 -5.32 -15.61 13.41
N GLY A 434 -6.41 -15.00 13.86
CA GLY A 434 -6.63 -14.60 15.25
C GLY A 434 -6.44 -13.11 15.52
N ASP A 435 -6.11 -12.32 14.50
CA ASP A 435 -5.90 -10.88 14.64
C ASP A 435 -7.20 -10.17 15.03
N ALA A 436 -7.07 -9.14 15.85
CA ALA A 436 -8.19 -8.27 16.17
C ALA A 436 -8.34 -7.21 15.08
N VAL A 437 -9.55 -7.08 14.53
CA VAL A 437 -9.88 -6.05 13.55
C VAL A 437 -10.91 -5.11 14.14
N LEU A 438 -10.54 -3.84 14.26
CA LEU A 438 -11.40 -2.78 14.83
C LEU A 438 -11.67 -1.73 13.76
N THR A 439 -12.94 -1.51 13.46
CA THR A 439 -13.36 -0.45 12.53
C THR A 439 -13.84 0.76 13.32
N VAL A 440 -13.23 1.91 13.06
CA VAL A 440 -13.49 3.20 13.68
C VAL A 440 -14.02 4.16 12.64
N ARG A 441 -14.97 5.00 13.03
CA ARG A 441 -15.43 6.14 12.24
C ARG A 441 -14.99 7.42 12.92
N THR A 442 -14.40 8.34 12.16
CA THR A 442 -13.92 9.62 12.68
C THR A 442 -14.08 10.74 11.65
N SER A 443 -14.46 11.94 12.09
CA SER A 443 -14.43 13.11 11.21
C SER A 443 -13.04 13.78 11.15
N ARG A 444 -12.11 13.37 12.03
CA ARG A 444 -10.80 14.03 12.17
C ARG A 444 -9.69 13.06 12.54
N PHE A 445 -8.51 13.30 11.99
CA PHE A 445 -7.29 12.61 12.40
C PHE A 445 -6.65 13.24 13.65
N SER A 446 -5.66 12.54 14.22
CA SER A 446 -4.83 12.95 15.37
C SER A 446 -3.87 11.80 15.73
N THR A 447 -3.46 11.69 17.00
CA THR A 447 -2.78 10.50 17.52
C THR A 447 -3.78 9.39 17.86
N TRP A 448 -3.47 8.17 17.42
CA TRP A 448 -4.26 6.96 17.63
C TRP A 448 -3.42 5.86 18.21
N GLU A 449 -3.99 5.11 19.15
CA GLU A 449 -3.33 3.99 19.82
C GLU A 449 -4.33 2.85 19.99
N VAL A 450 -3.79 1.63 20.12
CA VAL A 450 -4.56 0.45 20.49
C VAL A 450 -4.05 -0.11 21.81
N GLY A 451 -4.95 -0.70 22.57
CA GLY A 451 -4.62 -1.30 23.84
C GLY A 451 -5.68 -2.27 24.30
N ARG A 452 -5.56 -2.65 25.56
CA ARG A 452 -6.41 -3.63 26.22
C ARG A 452 -6.93 -3.09 27.53
N LEU A 453 -8.06 -3.63 27.98
CA LEU A 453 -8.45 -3.50 29.37
C LEU A 453 -7.34 -4.07 30.27
N GLU A 454 -7.06 -3.36 31.35
CA GLU A 454 -6.15 -3.81 32.40
C GLU A 454 -6.93 -3.76 33.72
N TYR A 455 -7.13 -4.94 34.30
CA TYR A 455 -7.65 -5.05 35.64
C TYR A 455 -6.49 -5.30 36.59
N THR A 456 -6.64 -4.78 37.81
CA THR A 456 -5.79 -5.22 38.92
C THR A 456 -6.65 -6.10 39.80
N ALA A 457 -6.74 -7.37 39.42
CA ALA A 457 -7.56 -8.34 40.15
C ALA A 457 -7.07 -8.47 41.59
N SER A 458 -7.99 -8.32 42.55
CA SER A 458 -7.70 -8.44 43.99
C SER A 458 -8.80 -9.20 44.72
N GLY A 459 -8.42 -9.92 45.77
CA GLY A 459 -9.32 -10.76 46.56
C GLY A 459 -8.97 -12.26 46.45
N PRO A 460 -9.94 -13.17 46.62
CA PRO A 460 -11.30 -12.88 47.11
C PRO A 460 -11.25 -12.24 48.51
N PHE A 461 -12.13 -11.27 48.77
CA PHE A 461 -12.22 -10.59 50.06
C PHE A 461 -13.09 -11.36 51.07
N ALA A 462 -12.94 -11.03 52.35
CA ALA A 462 -13.74 -11.60 53.43
C ALA A 462 -15.26 -11.55 53.11
N PRO A 463 -16.04 -12.59 53.44
CA PRO A 463 -15.72 -13.68 54.38
C PRO A 463 -14.93 -14.85 53.77
N LEU A 464 -14.60 -14.81 52.48
CA LEU A 464 -13.78 -15.84 51.86
C LEU A 464 -12.33 -15.71 52.31
N ARG A 465 -11.70 -16.86 52.55
CA ARG A 465 -10.26 -16.96 52.80
C ARG A 465 -9.53 -16.88 51.47
N ALA A 466 -8.39 -16.18 51.48
CA ALA A 466 -7.51 -16.08 50.33
C ALA A 466 -6.99 -17.46 49.91
N TYR A 467 -6.83 -17.65 48.60
CA TYR A 467 -6.21 -18.85 48.05
C TYR A 467 -4.79 -19.02 48.60
N PRO A 468 -4.33 -20.24 48.93
CA PRO A 468 -4.96 -21.54 48.70
C PRO A 468 -5.78 -22.08 49.89
N GLN A 469 -6.17 -21.25 50.86
CA GLN A 469 -6.90 -21.75 52.03
C GLN A 469 -8.34 -22.19 51.67
N PRO A 470 -8.81 -23.35 52.14
CA PRO A 470 -10.13 -23.85 51.79
C PRO A 470 -11.25 -23.11 52.55
N ASN A 471 -12.27 -22.73 51.81
CA ASN A 471 -13.56 -22.25 52.31
C ASN A 471 -14.52 -23.44 52.43
N ARG A 472 -14.95 -23.77 53.65
CA ARG A 472 -15.86 -24.90 53.90
C ARG A 472 -17.30 -24.46 53.67
N VAL A 473 -17.99 -25.10 52.73
CA VAL A 473 -19.34 -24.72 52.33
C VAL A 473 -20.18 -25.97 52.06
N LYS A 474 -21.46 -25.97 52.45
CA LYS A 474 -22.38 -27.06 52.11
C LYS A 474 -22.69 -27.04 50.60
N PRO A 475 -22.67 -28.19 49.89
CA PRO A 475 -23.11 -28.26 48.50
C PRO A 475 -24.52 -27.68 48.32
N GLY A 476 -24.76 -26.93 47.23
CA GLY A 476 -26.01 -26.24 46.95
C GLY A 476 -26.19 -24.88 47.63
N SER A 477 -25.21 -24.41 48.41
CA SER A 477 -25.21 -23.07 49.00
C SER A 477 -24.92 -21.98 47.97
N ILE A 478 -25.43 -20.76 48.22
CA ILE A 478 -25.04 -19.53 47.52
C ILE A 478 -23.87 -18.90 48.28
N VAL A 479 -22.76 -18.66 47.57
CA VAL A 479 -21.54 -18.08 48.10
C VAL A 479 -21.36 -16.67 47.53
N PRO A 480 -21.29 -15.61 48.36
CA PRO A 480 -20.94 -14.28 47.91
C PRO A 480 -19.42 -14.18 47.71
N VAL A 481 -18.99 -14.09 46.45
CA VAL A 481 -17.58 -13.91 46.07
C VAL A 481 -17.34 -12.42 45.83
N ARG A 482 -16.57 -11.79 46.72
CA ARG A 482 -16.18 -10.38 46.60
C ARG A 482 -14.76 -10.27 46.06
N PHE A 483 -14.54 -9.40 45.08
CA PHE A 483 -13.23 -9.14 44.47
C PHE A 483 -13.15 -7.69 43.99
N GLY A 484 -11.96 -7.22 43.59
CA GLY A 484 -11.74 -5.87 43.11
C GLY A 484 -11.00 -5.86 41.77
N LEU A 485 -11.26 -4.83 40.95
CA LEU A 485 -10.68 -4.65 39.60
C LEU A 485 -10.14 -3.22 39.40
N SER A 486 -9.56 -2.65 40.46
CA SER A 486 -9.00 -1.28 40.52
C SER A 486 -9.91 -0.12 40.05
N GLY A 487 -11.21 -0.36 39.90
CA GLY A 487 -12.16 0.66 39.42
C GLY A 487 -13.50 0.05 39.02
N ALA A 488 -14.45 0.90 38.63
CA ALA A 488 -15.70 0.44 38.04
C ALA A 488 -15.46 0.10 36.55
N ARG A 489 -15.70 -1.16 36.19
CA ARG A 489 -15.51 -1.77 34.85
C ARG A 489 -16.80 -2.32 34.23
N GLY A 490 -17.97 -1.86 34.70
CA GLY A 490 -19.27 -2.43 34.31
C GLY A 490 -19.49 -3.84 34.91
N SER A 491 -20.57 -4.53 34.55
CA SER A 491 -20.89 -5.88 35.05
C SER A 491 -20.32 -7.02 34.22
N ASP A 492 -19.85 -6.71 33.01
CA ASP A 492 -19.39 -7.68 32.03
C ASP A 492 -17.85 -7.78 32.06
N VAL A 493 -17.34 -8.28 33.18
CA VAL A 493 -15.89 -8.26 33.49
C VAL A 493 -15.21 -9.62 33.33
N LEU A 494 -16.00 -10.70 33.26
CA LEU A 494 -15.48 -12.06 33.15
C LEU A 494 -15.24 -12.43 31.68
N ALA A 495 -14.18 -13.19 31.42
CA ALA A 495 -13.94 -13.77 30.12
C ALA A 495 -15.03 -14.78 29.75
N ALA A 496 -15.24 -14.97 28.44
CA ALA A 496 -16.19 -15.96 27.94
C ALA A 496 -15.90 -17.36 28.50
N GLY A 497 -16.96 -18.05 28.95
CA GLY A 497 -16.84 -19.39 29.56
C GLY A 497 -16.34 -19.39 31.01
N TYR A 498 -16.22 -18.22 31.65
CA TYR A 498 -15.96 -18.09 33.09
C TYR A 498 -17.19 -17.55 33.84
N PRO A 499 -17.33 -17.87 35.14
CA PRO A 499 -16.37 -18.58 35.98
C PRO A 499 -16.33 -20.09 35.69
N LYS A 500 -15.23 -20.76 36.08
CA LYS A 500 -15.05 -22.23 35.97
C LYS A 500 -14.87 -22.86 37.35
N LEU A 501 -15.35 -24.08 37.51
CA LEU A 501 -15.11 -24.90 38.70
C LEU A 501 -14.17 -26.04 38.29
N ILE A 502 -13.08 -26.20 39.02
CA ILE A 502 -12.07 -27.22 38.75
C ILE A 502 -11.86 -28.01 40.04
N THR A 503 -11.74 -29.32 39.99
CA THR A 503 -11.29 -30.08 41.17
C THR A 503 -9.88 -29.61 41.56
N CYS A 504 -9.50 -29.76 42.83
CA CYS A 504 -8.12 -29.43 43.23
C CYS A 504 -7.05 -30.29 42.53
N ALA A 505 -7.44 -31.36 41.85
CA ALA A 505 -6.60 -32.18 40.97
C ALA A 505 -6.54 -31.67 39.50
N GLY A 506 -7.19 -30.54 39.18
CA GLY A 506 -7.14 -29.91 37.86
C GLY A 506 -8.22 -30.37 36.87
N THR A 507 -9.19 -31.18 37.29
CA THR A 507 -10.25 -31.66 36.39
C THR A 507 -11.41 -30.65 36.32
N PRO A 508 -11.80 -30.14 35.14
CA PRO A 508 -12.96 -29.25 35.01
C PRO A 508 -14.26 -29.96 35.43
N VAL A 509 -15.12 -29.26 36.16
CA VAL A 509 -16.44 -29.72 36.58
C VAL A 509 -17.47 -28.66 36.20
N ALA A 510 -18.72 -29.06 35.94
CA ALA A 510 -19.79 -28.11 35.70
C ALA A 510 -19.90 -27.11 36.87
N VAL A 511 -19.79 -25.83 36.54
CA VAL A 511 -20.10 -24.73 37.46
C VAL A 511 -21.59 -24.84 37.77
N GLY A 512 -21.98 -24.77 39.04
CA GLY A 512 -23.39 -24.87 39.43
C GLY A 512 -24.28 -23.90 38.64
N ALA A 513 -25.56 -24.25 38.49
CA ALA A 513 -26.49 -23.69 37.49
C ALA A 513 -26.85 -22.19 37.63
N SER A 514 -26.19 -21.42 38.50
CA SER A 514 -26.48 -19.98 38.62
C SER A 514 -25.25 -19.20 39.08
N VAL A 515 -24.71 -18.45 38.13
CA VAL A 515 -23.76 -17.37 38.36
C VAL A 515 -24.49 -16.12 37.90
N LEU A 516 -24.79 -15.19 38.80
CA LEU A 516 -25.23 -13.86 38.36
C LEU A 516 -24.03 -13.09 37.83
N ALA A 517 -24.23 -12.22 36.83
CA ALA A 517 -23.17 -11.32 36.37
C ALA A 517 -22.61 -10.53 37.57
N PRO A 518 -21.28 -10.32 37.67
CA PRO A 518 -20.70 -9.54 38.74
C PRO A 518 -21.37 -8.16 38.86
N ILE A 519 -21.78 -7.82 40.08
CA ILE A 519 -22.45 -6.55 40.37
C ILE A 519 -21.41 -5.59 40.97
N PRO A 520 -21.24 -4.38 40.42
CA PRO A 520 -20.42 -3.34 41.04
C PRO A 520 -21.02 -2.94 42.40
N VAL A 521 -20.23 -2.99 43.48
CA VAL A 521 -20.67 -2.62 44.84
C VAL A 521 -19.98 -1.35 45.38
N GLY A 522 -19.30 -0.60 44.49
CA GLY A 522 -18.59 0.64 44.80
C GLY A 522 -17.09 0.45 45.07
N ARG A 523 -16.30 1.53 44.93
CA ARG A 523 -14.82 1.54 45.11
C ARG A 523 -14.07 0.48 44.26
N GLY A 524 -14.60 0.17 43.09
CA GLY A 524 -14.04 -0.86 42.20
C GLY A 524 -14.13 -2.29 42.73
N GLN A 525 -14.99 -2.54 43.72
CA GLN A 525 -15.32 -3.88 44.18
C GLN A 525 -16.55 -4.44 43.46
N TYR A 526 -16.57 -5.76 43.38
CA TYR A 526 -17.54 -6.57 42.70
C TYR A 526 -18.09 -7.65 43.62
N LEU A 527 -19.36 -7.98 43.44
CA LEU A 527 -20.02 -9.11 44.10
C LEU A 527 -20.52 -10.08 43.03
N LEU A 528 -20.02 -11.30 43.09
CA LEU A 528 -20.49 -12.45 42.32
C LEU A 528 -21.22 -13.41 43.25
N LEU A 529 -22.51 -13.62 43.02
CA LEU A 529 -23.30 -14.62 43.74
C LEU A 529 -23.19 -15.95 43.01
N TRP A 530 -22.42 -16.88 43.58
CA TRP A 530 -22.16 -18.20 42.99
C TRP A 530 -22.93 -19.31 43.72
N ALA A 531 -23.75 -20.06 42.99
CA ALA A 531 -24.40 -21.26 43.52
C ALA A 531 -23.48 -22.49 43.38
N THR A 532 -23.09 -23.10 44.50
CA THR A 532 -22.30 -24.33 44.51
C THR A 532 -23.10 -25.51 43.93
N PRO A 533 -22.48 -26.46 43.21
CA PRO A 533 -23.20 -27.62 42.69
C PRO A 533 -23.77 -28.48 43.81
N ARG A 534 -25.05 -28.87 43.72
CA ARG A 534 -25.75 -29.65 44.76
C ARG A 534 -25.17 -31.05 45.01
N ARG A 535 -24.45 -31.62 44.03
CA ARG A 535 -23.91 -32.99 44.08
C ARG A 535 -22.38 -33.04 44.10
N ALA A 536 -21.71 -31.89 44.13
CA ALA A 536 -20.26 -31.85 44.22
C ALA A 536 -19.82 -32.07 45.67
N SER A 537 -18.72 -32.78 45.87
CA SER A 537 -18.12 -33.01 47.18
C SER A 537 -16.59 -32.97 47.11
N GLY A 538 -15.96 -32.57 48.21
CA GLY A 538 -14.51 -32.46 48.32
C GLY A 538 -13.95 -31.15 47.75
N CYS A 539 -12.67 -31.18 47.40
CA CYS A 539 -11.87 -29.99 47.11
C CYS A 539 -12.06 -29.49 45.68
N HIS A 540 -12.44 -28.21 45.54
CA HIS A 540 -12.60 -27.52 44.26
C HIS A 540 -12.02 -26.11 44.30
N ASP A 541 -11.52 -25.62 43.17
CA ASP A 541 -11.14 -24.24 42.94
C ASP A 541 -12.19 -23.58 42.02
N LEU A 542 -12.82 -22.51 42.51
CA LEU A 542 -13.56 -21.57 41.66
C LEU A 542 -12.54 -20.64 41.02
N VAL A 543 -12.46 -20.64 39.69
CA VAL A 543 -11.60 -19.79 38.90
C VAL A 543 -12.46 -18.72 38.25
N LEU A 544 -12.18 -17.46 38.55
CA LEU A 544 -12.66 -16.31 37.81
C LEU A 544 -11.53 -15.90 36.88
N ARG A 545 -11.78 -15.91 35.57
CA ARG A 545 -10.87 -15.28 34.61
C ARG A 545 -11.56 -14.04 34.08
N PHE A 546 -10.85 -12.93 34.08
CA PHE A 546 -11.35 -11.66 33.60
C PHE A 546 -10.97 -11.45 32.13
N ARG A 547 -11.61 -10.47 31.49
CA ARG A 547 -11.43 -10.16 30.06
C ARG A 547 -10.01 -9.75 29.66
N ASP A 548 -9.23 -9.22 30.59
CA ASP A 548 -7.81 -8.90 30.41
C ASP A 548 -6.88 -10.12 30.55
N GLY A 549 -7.44 -11.30 30.86
CA GLY A 549 -6.70 -12.54 31.07
C GLY A 549 -6.37 -12.84 32.54
N ASP A 550 -6.51 -11.88 33.46
CA ASP A 550 -6.20 -12.05 34.88
C ASP A 550 -7.07 -13.16 35.49
N GLU A 551 -6.49 -13.91 36.43
CA GLU A 551 -7.21 -14.95 37.17
C GLU A 551 -7.29 -14.68 38.67
N LEU A 552 -8.50 -14.81 39.21
CA LEU A 552 -8.73 -14.92 40.64
C LEU A 552 -9.20 -16.32 41.00
N ARG A 553 -8.61 -16.91 42.05
CA ARG A 553 -8.95 -18.24 42.53
C ARG A 553 -9.47 -18.23 43.95
N ALA A 554 -10.46 -19.07 44.22
CA ALA A 554 -10.97 -19.33 45.56
C ALA A 554 -11.11 -20.84 45.76
N ARG A 555 -10.45 -21.39 46.79
CA ARG A 555 -10.53 -22.82 47.11
C ARG A 555 -11.71 -23.11 48.04
N PHE A 556 -12.44 -24.17 47.73
CA PHE A 556 -13.61 -24.65 48.46
C PHE A 556 -13.48 -26.12 48.84
N ASP A 557 -13.93 -26.45 50.05
CA ASP A 557 -14.15 -27.83 50.53
C ASP A 557 -15.65 -28.03 50.68
N LEU A 558 -16.26 -28.71 49.70
CA LEU A 558 -17.70 -28.91 49.60
C LEU A 558 -18.10 -30.16 50.38
N ARG A 559 -18.78 -29.99 51.52
CA ARG A 559 -19.14 -31.11 52.42
C ARG A 559 -20.34 -30.83 53.33
#